data_AF-A0A388PYI9-F1
#
_entry.id   AF-A0A388PYI9-F1
#
_cell.length_a   1.000
_cell.length_b   1.000
_cell.length_c   1.000
_cell.angle_alpha   90.00
_cell.angle_beta   90.00
_cell.angle_gamma   90.00
#
_symmetry.space_group_name_H-M   'P 1'
#
loop_
_entity.id
_entity.type
_entity.pdbx_description
1 polymer ?
#
loop_
_entity_poly.entity_id
_entity_poly.type
_entity_poly.pdbx_seq_one_letter_code
_entity_poly.pdbx_strand_id
1 'polypeptide(L)'
;MNSKNININKNGFREYDARWLYPKDINLEGIKSLGIGLGTQITNRTKKNPRVIVGHDYRSYSEEIKRSLTNGLIEAGCKVEDVGLSLSPMVYFAQFELNADAVAMVTASHNENGWTGVKMGIEKGLTHAPEEMNELKDIVLNQKFNFDKGSYKEIKGFKEIYINNLISKNKIKKKLKLLLHAEMELLEYLRLKS
;
A
#
# COMPACT_ATOMS: atom_id res chain seq x y z
N MET A 1 21.96 8.61 -11.47
CA MET A 1 20.82 7.67 -11.63
C MET A 1 20.72 7.31 -13.10
N ASN A 2 20.89 6.04 -13.46
CA ASN A 2 20.74 5.60 -14.85
C ASN A 2 19.24 5.54 -15.17
N SER A 3 18.73 6.54 -15.87
CA SER A 3 17.33 6.68 -16.32
C SER A 3 16.87 5.62 -17.35
N LYS A 4 17.69 4.61 -17.66
CA LYS A 4 17.46 3.68 -18.76
C LYS A 4 16.44 2.56 -18.48
N ASN A 5 15.93 2.41 -17.25
CA ASN A 5 15.07 1.29 -16.87
C ASN A 5 13.75 1.66 -16.16
N ILE A 6 13.33 2.92 -16.07
CA ILE A 6 12.02 3.25 -15.46
C ILE A 6 10.91 3.06 -16.50
N ASN A 7 9.93 2.19 -16.20
CA ASN A 7 8.70 2.04 -16.99
C ASN A 7 7.47 2.35 -16.12
N ILE A 8 6.69 3.35 -16.52
CA ILE A 8 5.42 3.72 -15.88
C ILE A 8 4.45 4.21 -16.95
N ASN A 9 3.38 3.47 -17.18
CA ASN A 9 2.29 3.91 -18.04
C ASN A 9 1.42 4.94 -17.30
N LYS A 10 1.34 6.17 -17.82
CA LYS A 10 0.57 7.28 -17.18
C LYS A 10 -0.91 6.99 -16.96
N ASN A 11 -1.48 6.02 -17.69
CA ASN A 11 -2.89 5.66 -17.57
C ASN A 11 -3.19 4.79 -16.34
N GLY A 12 -2.16 4.30 -15.65
CA GLY A 12 -2.35 3.57 -14.40
C GLY A 12 -2.62 4.46 -13.19
N PHE A 13 -2.40 5.77 -13.28
CA PHE A 13 -2.90 6.73 -12.28
C PHE A 13 -4.40 6.95 -12.53
N ARG A 14 -5.24 6.25 -11.78
CA ARG A 14 -6.71 6.33 -11.88
C ARG A 14 -7.24 7.34 -10.88
N GLU A 15 -8.56 7.46 -10.85
CA GLU A 15 -9.26 8.49 -10.07
C GLU A 15 -9.10 8.34 -8.55
N TYR A 16 -9.00 7.10 -8.03
CA TYR A 16 -8.99 6.83 -6.58
C TYR A 16 -7.85 5.88 -6.13
N ASP A 17 -7.12 5.32 -7.09
CA ASP A 17 -6.01 4.41 -6.85
C ASP A 17 -5.07 4.37 -8.06
N ALA A 18 -3.97 3.64 -7.94
CA ALA A 18 -3.04 3.44 -9.02
C ALA A 18 -2.96 1.94 -9.38
N ARG A 19 -3.10 1.57 -10.66
CA ARG A 19 -3.09 0.16 -11.12
C ARG A 19 -2.46 -0.01 -12.49
N TRP A 20 -1.69 -1.07 -12.65
CA TRP A 20 -0.95 -1.42 -13.86
C TRP A 20 -0.87 -2.92 -14.05
N LEU A 21 -0.66 -3.37 -15.29
CA LEU A 21 -0.13 -4.72 -15.52
C LEU A 21 1.36 -4.74 -15.18
N TYR A 22 1.79 -5.71 -14.39
CA TYR A 22 3.18 -5.93 -14.01
C TYR A 22 3.75 -7.17 -14.73
N PRO A 23 4.94 -7.09 -15.37
CA PRO A 23 5.83 -5.92 -15.48
C PRO A 23 5.57 -5.02 -16.71
N LYS A 24 4.48 -5.25 -17.47
CA LYS A 24 4.25 -4.65 -18.79
C LYS A 24 4.05 -3.12 -18.76
N ASP A 25 3.17 -2.64 -17.89
CA ASP A 25 2.78 -1.22 -17.77
C ASP A 25 3.50 -0.52 -16.61
N ILE A 26 4.09 -1.26 -15.68
CA ILE A 26 4.98 -0.74 -14.65
C ILE A 26 6.03 -1.80 -14.28
N ASN A 27 7.26 -1.38 -13.99
CA ASN A 27 8.30 -2.26 -13.47
C ASN A 27 8.76 -1.83 -12.07
N LEU A 28 9.71 -2.55 -11.47
CA LEU A 28 10.16 -2.27 -10.09
C LEU A 28 10.76 -0.88 -9.90
N GLU A 29 11.54 -0.39 -10.88
CA GLU A 29 12.06 0.98 -10.85
C GLU A 29 10.94 2.01 -10.97
N GLY A 30 9.89 1.71 -11.75
CA GLY A 30 8.66 2.50 -11.80
C GLY A 30 7.91 2.53 -10.47
N ILE A 31 7.78 1.37 -9.80
CA ILE A 31 7.18 1.27 -8.45
C ILE A 31 8.01 2.04 -7.42
N LYS A 32 9.35 1.97 -7.49
CA LYS A 32 10.23 2.76 -6.64
C LYS A 32 10.04 4.25 -6.87
N SER A 33 9.99 4.68 -8.14
CA SER A 33 9.71 6.07 -8.50
C SER A 33 8.33 6.54 -8.02
N LEU A 34 7.32 5.68 -8.06
CA LEU A 34 6.01 5.93 -7.45
C LEU A 34 6.14 6.12 -5.93
N GLY A 35 6.95 5.30 -5.26
CA GLY A 35 7.23 5.43 -3.83
C GLY A 35 7.89 6.76 -3.46
N ILE A 36 8.85 7.23 -4.26
CA ILE A 36 9.51 8.53 -4.05
C ILE A 36 8.49 9.66 -4.23
N GLY A 37 7.69 9.60 -5.30
CA GLY A 37 6.65 10.59 -5.56
C GLY A 37 5.58 10.64 -4.47
N LEU A 38 5.11 9.49 -4.01
CA LEU A 38 4.14 9.39 -2.91
C LEU A 38 4.75 9.94 -1.61
N GLY A 39 6.00 9.59 -1.29
CA GLY A 39 6.66 10.10 -0.09
C GLY A 39 6.88 11.63 -0.14
N THR A 40 7.16 12.16 -1.33
CA THR A 40 7.25 13.61 -1.57
C THR A 40 5.91 14.29 -1.31
N GLN A 41 4.82 13.76 -1.89
CA GLN A 41 3.47 14.28 -1.68
C GLN A 41 3.07 14.27 -0.20
N ILE A 42 3.27 13.14 0.49
CA ILE A 42 2.94 13.00 1.91
C ILE A 42 3.71 14.05 2.72
N THR A 43 5.00 14.22 2.45
CA THR A 43 5.84 15.20 3.16
C THR A 43 5.35 16.64 2.94
N ASN A 44 4.97 16.99 1.71
CA ASN A 44 4.44 18.31 1.37
C ASN A 44 3.10 18.61 2.06
N ARG A 45 2.23 17.61 2.19
CA ARG A 45 0.88 17.76 2.78
C ARG A 45 0.84 17.58 4.30
N THR A 46 1.89 17.03 4.91
CA THR A 46 1.89 16.71 6.35
C THR A 46 3.04 17.40 7.08
N LYS A 47 4.19 16.73 7.18
CA LYS A 47 5.35 17.15 7.95
C LYS A 47 6.60 16.44 7.44
N LYS A 48 7.75 16.90 7.93
CA LYS A 48 9.03 16.20 7.72
C LYS A 48 9.03 14.81 8.37
N ASN A 49 9.61 13.84 7.68
CA ASN A 49 9.73 12.44 8.11
C ASN A 49 8.40 11.80 8.55
N PRO A 50 7.37 11.82 7.69
CA PRO A 50 6.04 11.31 8.01
C PRO A 50 6.07 9.78 8.21
N ARG A 51 5.19 9.26 9.07
CA ARG A 51 5.00 7.82 9.29
C ARG A 51 4.01 7.27 8.29
N VAL A 52 4.40 6.23 7.56
CA VAL A 52 3.58 5.64 6.48
C VAL A 52 3.38 4.17 6.74
N ILE A 53 2.14 3.72 6.90
CA ILE A 53 1.85 2.29 6.99
C ILE A 53 1.89 1.69 5.59
N VAL A 54 2.59 0.57 5.44
CA VAL A 54 2.63 -0.18 4.19
C VAL A 54 2.19 -1.61 4.42
N GLY A 55 1.37 -2.15 3.51
CA GLY A 55 0.98 -3.54 3.49
C GLY A 55 0.80 -4.05 2.06
N HIS A 56 0.57 -5.35 1.90
CA HIS A 56 0.35 -5.95 0.59
C HIS A 56 -0.61 -7.14 0.64
N ASP A 57 -1.21 -7.48 -0.48
CA ASP A 57 -2.04 -8.69 -0.62
C ASP A 57 -1.21 -9.96 -0.90
N TYR A 58 -1.89 -11.07 -1.15
CA TYR A 58 -1.29 -12.41 -1.25
C TYR A 58 -0.63 -12.72 -2.61
N ARG A 59 -0.73 -11.85 -3.63
CA ARG A 59 -0.17 -12.17 -4.95
C ARG A 59 1.33 -12.44 -4.82
N SER A 60 1.85 -13.43 -5.54
CA SER A 60 3.22 -13.91 -5.37
C SER A 60 4.29 -12.82 -5.55
N TYR A 61 4.01 -11.80 -6.37
CA TYR A 61 4.87 -10.65 -6.63
C TYR A 61 4.59 -9.44 -5.73
N SER A 62 3.53 -9.45 -4.91
CA SER A 62 3.14 -8.29 -4.10
C SER A 62 4.17 -7.91 -3.04
N GLU A 63 4.90 -8.88 -2.49
CA GLU A 63 5.98 -8.59 -1.54
C GLU A 63 7.14 -7.83 -2.21
N GLU A 64 7.55 -8.23 -3.41
CA GLU A 64 8.61 -7.56 -4.17
C GLU A 64 8.21 -6.13 -4.55
N ILE A 65 6.98 -5.95 -5.04
CA ILE A 65 6.43 -4.64 -5.37
C ILE A 65 6.37 -3.74 -4.14
N LYS A 66 5.90 -4.26 -3.01
CA LYS A 66 5.91 -3.53 -1.74
C LYS A 66 7.32 -3.10 -1.35
N ARG A 67 8.32 -3.98 -1.44
CA ARG A 67 9.71 -3.64 -1.13
C ARG A 67 10.22 -2.49 -2.00
N SER A 68 9.95 -2.50 -3.30
CA SER A 68 10.31 -1.39 -4.20
C SER A 68 9.60 -0.09 -3.82
N LEU A 69 8.30 -0.14 -3.51
CA LEU A 69 7.53 1.03 -3.08
C LEU A 69 8.09 1.60 -1.77
N THR A 70 8.34 0.73 -0.79
CA THR A 70 8.95 1.03 0.51
C THR A 70 10.31 1.71 0.35
N ASN A 71 11.16 1.21 -0.54
CA ASN A 71 12.47 1.83 -0.80
C ASN A 71 12.31 3.26 -1.32
N GLY A 72 11.36 3.50 -2.23
CA GLY A 72 11.06 4.86 -2.71
C GLY A 72 10.56 5.79 -1.62
N LEU A 73 9.64 5.31 -0.77
CA LEU A 73 9.14 6.07 0.38
C LEU A 73 10.26 6.46 1.34
N ILE A 74 11.18 5.53 1.63
CA ILE A 74 12.35 5.77 2.49
C ILE A 74 13.28 6.81 1.88
N GLU A 75 13.53 6.74 0.57
CA GLU A 75 14.35 7.73 -0.15
C GLU A 75 13.74 9.14 -0.13
N ALA A 76 12.42 9.24 -0.05
CA ALA A 76 11.71 10.51 0.13
C ALA A 76 11.63 10.99 1.58
N GLY A 77 12.27 10.29 2.54
CA GLY A 77 12.30 10.66 3.95
C GLY A 77 11.24 10.01 4.84
N CYS A 78 10.36 9.16 4.30
CA CYS A 78 9.29 8.57 5.11
C CYS A 78 9.82 7.53 6.12
N LYS A 79 9.17 7.48 7.29
CA LYS A 79 9.31 6.40 8.27
C LYS A 79 8.28 5.33 7.98
N VAL A 80 8.67 4.31 7.21
CA VAL A 80 7.79 3.23 6.77
C VAL A 80 7.60 2.22 7.91
N GLU A 81 6.33 1.92 8.21
CA GLU A 81 5.89 0.89 9.16
C GLU A 81 5.14 -0.21 8.39
N ASP A 82 5.79 -1.35 8.21
CA ASP A 82 5.30 -2.44 7.37
C ASP A 82 4.50 -3.46 8.18
N VAL A 83 3.21 -3.61 7.85
CA VAL A 83 2.29 -4.57 8.49
C VAL A 83 2.21 -5.90 7.73
N GLY A 84 2.99 -6.08 6.66
CA GLY A 84 3.12 -7.33 5.93
C GLY A 84 1.89 -7.70 5.12
N LEU A 85 1.64 -9.01 5.00
CA LEU A 85 0.47 -9.55 4.32
C LEU A 85 -0.81 -9.09 5.02
N SER A 86 -1.66 -8.41 4.26
CA SER A 86 -2.75 -7.59 4.81
C SER A 86 -3.97 -7.60 3.90
N LEU A 87 -5.12 -7.29 4.50
CA LEU A 87 -6.28 -6.80 3.75
C LEU A 87 -6.24 -5.28 3.70
N SER A 88 -6.80 -4.66 2.66
CA SER A 88 -6.96 -3.20 2.61
C SER A 88 -7.53 -2.60 3.90
N PRO A 89 -8.66 -3.07 4.46
CA PRO A 89 -9.20 -2.53 5.71
C PRO A 89 -8.24 -2.66 6.91
N MET A 90 -7.36 -3.66 6.94
CA MET A 90 -6.36 -3.81 8.00
C MET A 90 -5.28 -2.73 7.92
N VAL A 91 -4.83 -2.37 6.70
CA VAL A 91 -3.86 -1.27 6.49
C VAL A 91 -4.47 0.08 6.88
N TYR A 92 -5.72 0.34 6.49
CA TYR A 92 -6.41 1.56 6.92
C TYR A 92 -6.61 1.58 8.43
N PHE A 93 -6.99 0.46 9.05
CA PHE A 93 -7.09 0.35 10.51
C PHE A 93 -5.74 0.64 11.20
N ALA A 94 -4.63 0.13 10.65
CA ALA A 94 -3.28 0.40 11.17
C ALA A 94 -2.94 1.89 11.20
N GLN A 95 -3.42 2.67 10.23
CA GLN A 95 -3.23 4.13 10.25
C GLN A 95 -3.82 4.76 11.51
N PHE A 96 -5.02 4.33 11.90
CA PHE A 96 -5.70 4.81 13.10
C PHE A 96 -5.00 4.29 14.35
N GLU A 97 -4.79 2.98 14.44
CA GLU A 97 -4.25 2.29 15.62
C GLU A 97 -2.82 2.76 15.95
N LEU A 98 -1.98 2.93 14.94
CA LEU A 98 -0.58 3.35 15.11
C LEU A 98 -0.41 4.87 15.04
N ASN A 99 -1.49 5.63 14.83
CA ASN A 99 -1.46 7.08 14.65
C ASN A 99 -0.44 7.52 13.58
N ALA A 100 -0.48 6.87 12.42
CA ALA A 100 0.39 7.17 11.29
C ALA A 100 -0.18 8.31 10.42
N ASP A 101 0.69 8.91 9.63
CA ASP A 101 0.39 10.09 8.81
C ASP A 101 -0.17 9.72 7.43
N ALA A 102 0.09 8.50 6.93
CA ALA A 102 -0.40 8.02 5.65
C ALA A 102 -0.42 6.49 5.55
N VAL A 103 -1.03 5.97 4.49
CA VAL A 103 -1.06 4.55 4.14
C VAL A 103 -0.74 4.30 2.67
N ALA A 104 -0.14 3.15 2.39
CA ALA A 104 0.01 2.59 1.06
C ALA A 104 -0.19 1.07 1.09
N MET A 105 -1.25 0.58 0.46
CA MET A 105 -1.57 -0.84 0.34
C MET A 105 -1.29 -1.31 -1.08
N VAL A 106 -0.32 -2.21 -1.25
CA VAL A 106 -0.05 -2.86 -2.55
C VAL A 106 -1.16 -3.88 -2.83
N THR A 107 -2.00 -3.57 -3.80
CA THR A 107 -3.09 -4.45 -4.24
C THR A 107 -3.68 -4.01 -5.57
N ALA A 108 -4.19 -4.96 -6.35
CA ALA A 108 -5.03 -4.69 -7.51
C ALA A 108 -6.53 -4.97 -7.23
N SER A 109 -6.92 -5.13 -5.96
CA SER A 109 -8.29 -5.45 -5.56
C SER A 109 -8.79 -6.73 -6.25
N HIS A 110 -9.88 -6.66 -7.03
CA HIS A 110 -10.50 -7.78 -7.74
C HIS A 110 -9.92 -8.04 -9.14
N ASN A 111 -8.88 -7.31 -9.56
CA ASN A 111 -8.28 -7.57 -10.87
C ASN A 111 -7.57 -8.93 -10.88
N GLU A 112 -7.55 -9.58 -12.04
CA GLU A 112 -6.86 -10.86 -12.24
C GLU A 112 -5.35 -10.77 -11.96
N ASN A 113 -4.70 -11.93 -11.80
CA ASN A 113 -3.25 -12.01 -11.70
C ASN A 113 -2.55 -11.36 -12.90
N GLY A 114 -1.41 -10.72 -12.62
CA GLY A 114 -0.70 -9.85 -13.56
C GLY A 114 -0.99 -8.37 -13.30
N TRP A 115 -2.10 -8.02 -12.65
CA TRP A 115 -2.31 -6.66 -12.18
C TRP A 115 -1.65 -6.41 -10.83
N THR A 116 -1.05 -5.24 -10.70
CA THR A 116 -0.63 -4.66 -9.43
C THR A 116 -1.22 -3.26 -9.27
N GLY A 117 -1.09 -2.72 -8.08
CA GLY A 117 -1.50 -1.36 -7.79
C GLY A 117 -1.15 -0.94 -6.38
N VAL A 118 -1.45 0.31 -6.09
CA VAL A 118 -1.36 0.86 -4.74
C VAL A 118 -2.69 1.57 -4.47
N LYS A 119 -3.27 1.33 -3.29
CA LYS A 119 -4.29 2.19 -2.69
C LYS A 119 -3.60 3.01 -1.62
N MET A 120 -3.79 4.34 -1.62
CA MET A 120 -3.08 5.22 -0.69
C MET A 120 -3.98 6.28 -0.10
N GLY A 121 -3.59 6.81 1.06
CA GLY A 121 -4.36 7.81 1.81
C GLY A 121 -3.43 8.61 2.71
N ILE A 122 -3.68 9.92 2.85
CA ILE A 122 -2.96 10.79 3.79
C ILE A 122 -3.87 11.10 4.97
N GLU A 123 -5.03 11.68 4.70
CA GLU A 123 -6.04 11.87 5.75
C GLU A 123 -6.57 10.53 6.26
N LYS A 124 -6.77 10.42 7.56
CA LYS A 124 -7.14 9.16 8.19
C LYS A 124 -8.52 8.70 7.74
N GLY A 125 -8.58 7.48 7.23
CA GLY A 125 -9.83 6.86 6.76
C GLY A 125 -10.26 7.31 5.37
N LEU A 126 -9.50 8.18 4.71
CA LEU A 126 -9.75 8.61 3.34
C LEU A 126 -8.69 8.03 2.39
N THR A 127 -9.16 7.51 1.26
CA THR A 127 -8.29 7.20 0.12
C THR A 127 -8.04 8.49 -0.67
N HIS A 128 -6.95 8.54 -1.43
CA HIS A 128 -6.69 9.63 -2.37
C HIS A 128 -7.90 9.81 -3.30
N ALA A 129 -8.31 11.06 -3.49
CA ALA A 129 -9.35 11.46 -4.42
C ALA A 129 -8.69 11.98 -5.72
N PRO A 130 -9.48 12.44 -6.71
CA PRO A 130 -8.94 12.86 -8.01
C PRO A 130 -7.86 13.94 -7.89
N GLU A 131 -7.99 14.86 -6.93
CA GLU A 131 -7.02 15.94 -6.71
C GLU A 131 -5.66 15.37 -6.28
N GLU A 132 -5.63 14.55 -5.23
CA GLU A 132 -4.40 13.93 -4.76
C GLU A 132 -3.78 13.01 -5.82
N MET A 133 -4.60 12.27 -6.57
CA MET A 133 -4.11 11.37 -7.62
C MET A 133 -3.47 12.15 -8.78
N ASN A 134 -4.04 13.31 -9.16
CA ASN A 134 -3.47 14.18 -10.17
C ASN A 134 -2.17 14.82 -9.71
N GLU A 135 -2.09 15.27 -8.46
CA GLU A 135 -0.85 15.78 -7.87
C GLU A 135 0.24 14.69 -7.86
N LEU A 136 -0.08 13.48 -7.38
CA LEU A 136 0.86 12.37 -7.34
C LEU A 136 1.38 12.03 -8.74
N LYS A 137 0.48 11.98 -9.72
CA LYS A 137 0.83 11.75 -11.12
C LYS A 137 1.79 12.81 -11.64
N ASP A 138 1.52 14.08 -11.38
CA ASP A 138 2.40 15.19 -11.77
C ASP A 138 3.79 15.05 -11.12
N ILE A 139 3.85 14.78 -9.81
CA ILE A 139 5.11 14.58 -9.09
C ILE A 139 5.93 13.44 -9.71
N VAL A 140 5.30 12.28 -9.97
CA VAL A 140 5.98 11.10 -10.49
C VAL A 140 6.43 11.29 -11.93
N LEU A 141 5.56 11.76 -12.82
CA LEU A 141 5.88 11.87 -14.24
C LEU A 141 6.89 12.99 -14.53
N ASN A 142 6.85 14.08 -13.75
CA ASN A 142 7.78 15.20 -13.89
C ASN A 142 8.97 15.12 -12.92
N GLN A 143 9.12 14.02 -12.18
CA GLN A 143 10.22 13.76 -11.25
C GLN A 143 10.47 14.90 -10.25
N LYS A 144 9.38 15.50 -9.74
CA LYS A 144 9.43 16.58 -8.73
C LYS A 144 9.70 15.99 -7.34
N PHE A 145 10.79 15.24 -7.20
CA PHE A 145 11.09 14.44 -6.03
C PHE A 145 11.84 15.22 -4.97
N ASN A 146 11.44 14.98 -3.72
CA ASN A 146 12.22 15.32 -2.55
C ASN A 146 12.97 14.08 -2.06
N PHE A 147 14.20 14.28 -1.59
CA PHE A 147 15.02 13.22 -1.02
C PHE A 147 15.42 13.58 0.41
N ASP A 148 15.27 12.62 1.33
CA ASP A 148 15.73 12.74 2.71
C ASP A 148 15.97 11.34 3.31
N LYS A 149 16.42 11.27 4.56
CA LYS A 149 16.69 10.02 5.27
C LYS A 149 15.45 9.50 5.97
N GLY A 150 14.78 8.53 5.34
CA GLY A 150 13.71 7.75 5.93
C GLY A 150 14.21 6.58 6.78
N SER A 151 13.28 5.73 7.22
CA SER A 151 13.58 4.51 7.95
C SER A 151 12.55 3.43 7.69
N TYR A 152 12.93 2.17 7.86
CA TYR A 152 12.03 1.02 7.80
C TYR A 152 11.83 0.40 9.18
N LYS A 153 10.61 -0.02 9.50
CA LYS A 153 10.27 -0.84 10.65
C LYS A 153 9.17 -1.84 10.29
N GLU A 154 9.39 -3.11 10.58
CA GLU A 154 8.34 -4.14 10.53
C GLU A 154 7.48 -4.10 11.81
N ILE A 155 6.15 -4.15 11.66
CA ILE A 155 5.18 -4.25 12.76
C ILE A 155 4.70 -5.70 12.87
N LYS A 156 5.44 -6.49 13.65
CA LYS A 156 5.11 -7.91 13.89
C LYS A 156 3.81 -8.05 14.66
N GLY A 157 3.00 -9.04 14.28
CA GLY A 157 1.78 -9.41 14.99
C GLY A 157 0.58 -8.47 14.77
N PHE A 158 0.61 -7.62 13.74
CA PHE A 158 -0.47 -6.65 13.52
C PHE A 158 -1.80 -7.31 13.12
N LYS A 159 -1.74 -8.47 12.47
CA LYS A 159 -2.92 -9.28 12.12
C LYS A 159 -3.71 -9.65 13.37
N GLU A 160 -3.04 -10.07 14.43
CA GLU A 160 -3.65 -10.47 15.69
C GLU A 160 -4.31 -9.27 16.39
N ILE A 161 -3.68 -8.09 16.33
CA ILE A 161 -4.25 -6.83 16.84
C ILE A 161 -5.57 -6.53 16.11
N TYR A 162 -5.58 -6.62 14.78
CA TYR A 162 -6.78 -6.37 13.98
C TYR A 162 -7.92 -7.38 14.27
N ILE A 163 -7.60 -8.68 14.32
CA ILE A 163 -8.57 -9.73 14.65
C ILE A 163 -9.17 -9.50 16.04
N ASN A 164 -8.34 -9.20 17.04
CA ASN A 164 -8.79 -8.94 18.40
C ASN A 164 -9.70 -7.69 18.48
N ASN A 165 -9.41 -6.64 17.71
CA ASN A 165 -10.27 -5.46 17.62
C ASN A 165 -11.67 -5.80 17.08
N LEU A 166 -11.74 -6.63 16.04
CA LEU A 166 -13.00 -7.06 15.44
C LEU A 166 -13.84 -7.92 16.37
N ILE A 167 -13.22 -8.86 17.08
CA ILE A 167 -13.93 -9.80 17.96
C ILE A 167 -14.38 -9.13 19.27
N SER A 168 -13.51 -8.30 19.89
CA SER A 168 -13.80 -7.68 21.19
C SER A 168 -15.03 -6.77 21.16
N LYS A 169 -15.27 -6.10 20.03
CA LYS A 169 -16.41 -5.19 19.83
C LYS A 169 -17.69 -5.90 19.36
N ASN A 170 -17.61 -7.13 18.83
CA ASN A 170 -18.74 -7.81 18.17
C ASN A 170 -19.04 -9.18 18.79
N LYS A 171 -19.53 -9.20 20.04
CA LYS A 171 -19.90 -10.45 20.74
C LYS A 171 -21.21 -11.03 20.20
N ILE A 172 -21.10 -12.11 19.43
CA ILE A 172 -22.26 -12.87 18.97
C ILE A 172 -22.70 -13.84 20.07
N LYS A 173 -23.90 -13.65 20.62
CA LYS A 173 -24.46 -14.48 21.71
C LYS A 173 -25.22 -15.72 21.25
N LYS A 174 -25.57 -15.81 19.96
CA LYS A 174 -26.36 -16.91 19.38
C LYS A 174 -25.49 -17.76 18.46
N LYS A 175 -25.72 -19.07 18.46
CA LYS A 175 -25.06 -19.99 17.52
C LYS A 175 -25.62 -19.77 16.11
N LEU A 176 -24.76 -19.40 15.17
CA LEU A 176 -25.10 -19.20 13.76
C LEU A 176 -24.49 -20.32 12.90
N LYS A 177 -25.19 -20.73 11.85
CA LYS A 177 -24.59 -21.51 10.74
C LYS A 177 -24.32 -20.53 9.61
N LEU A 178 -23.07 -20.45 9.16
CA LEU A 178 -22.62 -19.52 8.13
C LEU A 178 -21.94 -20.30 7.01
N LEU A 179 -22.24 -19.93 5.76
CA LEU A 179 -21.46 -20.33 4.60
C LEU A 179 -20.55 -19.15 4.25
N LEU A 180 -19.24 -19.39 4.22
CA LEU A 180 -18.25 -18.39 3.85
C LEU A 180 -17.78 -18.69 2.42
N HIS A 181 -17.97 -17.72 1.53
CA HIS A 181 -17.32 -17.70 0.23
C HIS A 181 -16.25 -16.62 0.26
N ALA A 182 -14.99 -17.03 0.23
CA ALA A 182 -13.87 -16.15 -0.04
C ALA A 182 -13.34 -16.53 -1.42
N GLU A 183 -13.08 -15.55 -2.28
CA GLU A 183 -12.39 -15.80 -3.55
C GLU A 183 -11.10 -16.59 -3.26
N MET A 184 -10.94 -17.67 -4.03
CA MET A 184 -10.05 -18.80 -3.76
C MET A 184 -8.60 -18.43 -3.44
N GLU A 185 -8.11 -17.32 -3.97
CA GLU A 185 -6.68 -17.00 -3.93
C GLU A 185 -6.17 -16.65 -2.51
N LEU A 186 -7.03 -16.15 -1.59
CA LEU A 186 -6.65 -15.91 -0.19
C LEU A 186 -6.63 -17.23 0.62
N LEU A 187 -7.51 -18.17 0.31
CA LEU A 187 -7.64 -19.45 1.01
C LEU A 187 -6.48 -20.41 0.67
N GLU A 188 -6.02 -20.40 -0.57
CA GLU A 188 -4.93 -21.26 -1.02
C GLU A 188 -3.58 -20.86 -0.39
N TYR A 189 -3.29 -19.57 -0.29
CA TYR A 189 -2.08 -19.08 0.39
C TYR A 189 -2.04 -19.43 1.88
N LEU A 190 -3.17 -19.33 2.59
CA LEU A 190 -3.25 -19.72 4.00
C LEU A 190 -3.08 -21.24 4.20
N ARG A 191 -3.49 -22.04 3.21
CA ARG A 191 -3.37 -23.51 3.23
C ARG A 191 -1.94 -24.00 2.95
N LEU A 192 -1.13 -23.22 2.25
CA LEU A 192 0.27 -23.55 1.92
C LEU A 192 1.27 -23.21 3.03
N LYS A 193 0.86 -22.44 4.06
CA LYS A 193 1.70 -22.02 5.20
C LYS A 193 1.26 -22.58 6.56
N SER A 194 0.27 -23.48 6.58
CA SER A 194 -0.16 -24.27 7.74
C SER A 194 0.30 -25.71 7.60
#